data_AF-A0A5A9F9P9-F1
#
_entry.id   AF-A0A5A9F9P9-F1
#
_cell.length_a   1.000
_cell.length_b   1.000
_cell.length_c   1.000
_cell.angle_alpha   90.00
_cell.angle_beta   90.00
_cell.angle_gamma   90.00
#
_symmetry.space_group_name_H-M   'P 1'
#
loop_
_entity.id
_entity.type
_entity.pdbx_description
1 polymer ?
#
loop_
_entity_poly.entity_id
_entity_poly.type
_entity_poly.pdbx_seq_one_letter_code
_entity_poly.pdbx_strand_id
1 'polypeptide(L)'
;MCPGWSLLPVVDDPPLEPGKRAEWRPVEDWTVGSDAVTVVYRMVDLSSAELANELEAARSAKVRAIDAERDRRLGLGALHAGKRFSTSDANRTDLGGMATTAGLVLSGALPAWPDSYAQGWIAIDNTRLPLPTPADGIALAAAVALSYSATVQHARDLKDAALTAADPAAVDELAGWPE
;
A
#
# COMPACT_ATOMS: atom_id res chain seq x y z
N MET A 1 29.91 -37.40 -29.07
CA MET A 1 30.82 -36.26 -28.78
C MET A 1 31.92 -36.27 -29.83
N CYS A 2 32.13 -35.18 -30.56
CA CYS A 2 33.22 -35.06 -31.52
C CYS A 2 34.55 -34.87 -30.75
N PRO A 3 35.63 -35.61 -31.07
CA PRO A 3 36.91 -35.46 -30.37
C PRO A 3 37.44 -34.02 -30.49
N GLY A 4 37.87 -33.43 -29.37
CA GLY A 4 38.44 -32.08 -29.33
C GLY A 4 37.46 -30.92 -29.17
N TRP A 5 36.16 -31.20 -28.98
CA TRP A 5 35.14 -30.17 -28.76
C TRP A 5 34.64 -30.20 -27.30
N SER A 6 34.67 -29.04 -26.66
CA SER A 6 34.15 -28.81 -25.32
C SER A 6 32.89 -27.96 -25.41
N LEU A 7 31.82 -28.35 -24.71
CA LEU A 7 30.63 -27.52 -24.55
C LEU A 7 30.88 -26.54 -23.41
N LEU A 8 30.85 -25.24 -23.73
CA LEU A 8 30.88 -24.17 -22.73
C LEU A 8 29.45 -23.66 -22.48
N PRO A 9 29.07 -23.38 -21.22
CA PRO A 9 27.82 -22.70 -20.91
C PRO A 9 27.81 -21.28 -21.47
N VAL A 10 26.63 -20.79 -21.87
CA VAL A 10 26.41 -19.40 -22.27
C VAL A 10 25.89 -18.61 -21.07
N VAL A 11 26.53 -17.49 -20.76
CA VAL A 11 26.10 -16.53 -19.73
C VAL A 11 25.42 -15.35 -20.43
N ASP A 12 24.11 -15.22 -20.19
CA ASP A 12 23.22 -14.18 -20.72
C ASP A 12 22.69 -13.35 -19.54
N ASP A 13 23.45 -12.31 -19.18
CA ASP A 13 23.13 -11.38 -18.08
C ASP A 13 23.11 -9.94 -18.63
N PRO A 14 21.98 -9.48 -19.17
CA PRO A 14 21.89 -8.18 -19.82
C PRO A 14 22.06 -7.04 -18.82
N PRO A 15 22.92 -6.04 -19.12
CA PRO A 15 23.05 -4.86 -18.28
C PRO A 15 21.76 -4.02 -18.28
N LEU A 16 21.46 -3.40 -17.14
CA LEU A 16 20.32 -2.49 -16.97
C LEU A 16 20.81 -1.04 -16.96
N GLU A 17 20.33 -0.23 -17.91
CA GLU A 17 20.52 1.23 -17.92
C GLU A 17 19.18 1.93 -18.11
N PRO A 18 18.81 2.94 -17.29
CA PRO A 18 17.56 3.68 -17.47
C PRO A 18 17.43 4.28 -18.86
N GLY A 19 16.25 4.10 -19.48
CA GLY A 19 15.97 4.64 -20.81
C GLY A 19 16.63 3.87 -21.96
N LYS A 20 17.24 2.70 -21.70
CA LYS A 20 17.88 1.88 -22.74
C LYS A 20 17.54 0.41 -22.60
N ARG A 21 17.53 -0.30 -23.74
CA ARG A 21 17.50 -1.77 -23.78
C ARG A 21 18.82 -2.35 -24.25
N ALA A 22 19.20 -3.48 -23.65
CA ALA A 22 20.33 -4.27 -24.09
C ALA A 22 19.91 -5.13 -25.30
N GLU A 23 20.62 -4.99 -26.41
CA GLU A 23 20.50 -5.88 -27.56
C GLU A 23 21.77 -6.71 -27.69
N TRP A 24 21.63 -8.00 -27.98
CA TRP A 24 22.77 -8.85 -28.28
C TRP A 24 23.57 -8.29 -29.45
N ARG A 25 24.89 -8.26 -29.29
CA ARG A 25 25.79 -8.13 -30.42
C ARG A 25 25.88 -9.45 -31.19
N PRO A 26 26.32 -9.41 -32.46
CA PRO A 26 26.63 -10.61 -33.23
C PRO A 26 27.50 -11.59 -32.43
N VAL A 27 27.32 -12.89 -32.67
CA VAL A 27 27.99 -13.95 -31.89
C VAL A 27 29.51 -13.86 -31.99
N GLU A 28 30.05 -13.33 -33.08
CA GLU A 28 31.48 -13.05 -33.25
C GLU A 28 32.06 -12.04 -32.24
N ASP A 29 31.21 -11.19 -31.66
CA ASP A 29 31.61 -10.21 -30.63
C ASP A 29 31.52 -10.78 -29.21
N TRP A 30 31.02 -12.00 -29.03
CA TRP A 30 30.85 -12.60 -27.71
C TRP A 30 32.20 -12.93 -27.08
N THR A 31 32.27 -12.84 -25.76
CA THR A 31 33.52 -13.12 -25.04
C THR A 31 33.61 -14.61 -24.75
N VAL A 32 34.58 -15.30 -25.38
CA VAL A 32 34.85 -16.72 -25.14
C VAL A 32 35.92 -16.85 -24.06
N GLY A 33 35.50 -17.24 -22.86
CA GLY A 33 36.39 -17.60 -21.76
C GLY A 33 36.78 -19.08 -21.78
N SER A 34 37.62 -19.50 -20.83
CA SER A 34 38.00 -20.91 -20.67
C SER A 34 36.83 -21.79 -20.22
N ASP A 35 35.88 -21.20 -19.48
CA ASP A 35 34.85 -21.93 -18.73
C ASP A 35 33.42 -21.54 -19.15
N ALA A 36 33.26 -20.48 -19.94
CA ALA A 36 31.96 -19.97 -20.39
C ALA A 36 32.10 -19.07 -21.62
N VAL A 37 31.00 -18.88 -22.33
CA VAL A 37 30.84 -17.83 -23.35
C VAL A 37 29.89 -16.77 -22.81
N THR A 38 30.32 -15.52 -22.73
CA THR A 38 29.50 -14.40 -22.23
C THR A 38 28.95 -13.59 -23.39
N VAL A 39 27.64 -13.38 -23.39
CA VAL A 39 26.95 -12.54 -24.38
C VAL A 39 27.39 -11.09 -24.21
N VAL A 40 27.71 -10.42 -25.32
CA VAL A 40 28.05 -9.00 -25.33
C VAL A 40 26.86 -8.21 -25.87
N TYR A 41 26.53 -7.10 -25.21
CA TYR A 41 25.38 -6.26 -25.56
C TYR A 41 25.79 -4.93 -26.14
N ARG A 42 24.89 -4.33 -26.92
CA ARG A 42 24.86 -2.89 -27.20
C ARG A 42 23.65 -2.29 -26.51
N MET A 43 23.81 -1.10 -25.95
CA MET A 43 22.69 -0.37 -25.36
C MET A 43 22.05 0.50 -26.43
N VAL A 44 20.75 0.35 -26.59
CA VAL A 44 19.94 1.10 -27.56
C VAL A 44 18.92 1.93 -26.80
N ASP A 45 18.81 3.21 -27.15
CA ASP A 45 17.80 4.09 -26.58
C ASP A 45 16.39 3.54 -26.83
N LEU A 46 15.55 3.62 -25.81
CA LEU A 46 14.17 3.22 -25.92
C LEU A 46 13.39 4.16 -26.84
N SER A 47 12.49 3.59 -27.63
CA SER A 47 11.51 4.35 -28.37
C SER A 47 10.56 5.10 -27.42
N SER A 48 9.88 6.13 -27.93
CA SER A 48 8.89 6.87 -27.15
C SER A 48 7.77 5.99 -26.59
N ALA A 49 7.39 4.93 -27.32
CA ALA A 49 6.39 3.98 -26.86
C ALA A 49 6.92 3.11 -25.69
N GLU A 50 8.19 2.69 -25.76
CA GLU A 50 8.82 1.92 -24.68
C GLU A 50 9.01 2.79 -23.42
N LEU A 51 9.48 4.03 -23.57
CA LEU A 51 9.59 4.98 -22.46
C LEU A 51 8.24 5.25 -21.79
N ALA A 52 7.17 5.39 -22.57
CA ALA A 52 5.82 5.56 -22.04
C ALA A 52 5.37 4.33 -21.23
N ASN A 53 5.70 3.12 -21.69
CA ASN A 53 5.38 1.88 -20.99
C ASN A 53 6.17 1.75 -19.69
N GLU A 54 7.47 2.10 -19.67
CA GLU A 54 8.28 2.11 -18.45
C GLU A 54 7.73 3.10 -17.42
N LEU A 55 7.34 4.30 -17.86
CA LEU A 55 6.74 5.30 -16.99
C LEU A 55 5.41 4.82 -16.38
N GLU A 56 4.54 4.20 -17.19
CA GLU A 56 3.28 3.65 -16.71
C GLU A 56 3.48 2.49 -15.73
N ALA A 57 4.47 1.63 -15.99
CA ALA A 57 4.87 0.58 -15.06
C ALA A 57 5.38 1.15 -13.73
N ALA A 58 6.18 2.23 -13.78
CA ALA A 58 6.67 2.93 -12.59
C ALA A 58 5.53 3.56 -11.77
N ARG A 59 4.57 4.23 -12.43
CA ARG A 59 3.36 4.75 -11.78
C ARG A 59 2.56 3.66 -11.09
N SER A 60 2.31 2.57 -11.81
CA SER A 60 1.60 1.40 -11.28
C SER A 60 2.32 0.79 -10.07
N ALA A 61 3.65 0.71 -10.09
CA ALA A 61 4.45 0.23 -8.97
C ALA A 61 4.34 1.15 -7.75
N LYS A 62 4.42 2.47 -7.96
CA LYS A 62 4.27 3.46 -6.88
C LYS A 62 2.86 3.43 -6.26
N VAL A 63 1.82 3.33 -7.07
CA VAL A 63 0.43 3.17 -6.59
C VAL A 63 0.29 1.94 -5.69
N ARG A 64 0.87 0.80 -6.09
CA ARG A 64 0.87 -0.41 -5.25
C ARG A 64 1.60 -0.23 -3.93
N ALA A 65 2.72 0.51 -3.92
CA ALA A 65 3.45 0.82 -2.69
C ALA A 65 2.61 1.69 -1.74
N ILE A 66 1.91 2.70 -2.26
CA ILE A 66 1.00 3.55 -1.48
C ILE A 66 -0.18 2.74 -0.93
N ASP A 67 -0.78 1.86 -1.74
CA ASP A 67 -1.86 0.98 -1.28
C ASP A 67 -1.37 0.02 -0.18
N ALA A 68 -0.17 -0.53 -0.30
CA ALA A 68 0.42 -1.37 0.74
C ALA A 68 0.63 -0.62 2.07
N GLU A 69 1.10 0.63 2.02
CA GLU A 69 1.27 1.45 3.22
C GLU A 69 -0.08 1.85 3.85
N ARG A 70 -1.07 2.19 3.02
CA ARG A 70 -2.46 2.41 3.49
C ARG A 70 -2.95 1.19 4.26
N ASP A 71 -2.82 0.01 3.67
CA ASP A 71 -3.34 -1.23 4.24
C ASP A 71 -2.60 -1.60 5.52
N ARG A 72 -1.28 -1.39 5.57
CA ARG A 72 -0.49 -1.53 6.80
C ARG A 72 -1.03 -0.65 7.92
N ARG A 73 -1.35 0.63 7.62
CA ARG A 73 -1.87 1.59 8.61
C ARG A 73 -3.29 1.27 9.07
N LEU A 74 -4.18 0.93 8.14
CA LEU A 74 -5.52 0.46 8.49
C LEU A 74 -5.44 -0.81 9.36
N GLY A 75 -4.46 -1.69 9.10
CA GLY A 75 -4.18 -2.86 9.92
C GLY A 75 -3.73 -2.56 11.36
N LEU A 76 -3.15 -1.38 11.64
CA LEU A 76 -2.83 -0.96 13.01
C LEU A 76 -4.10 -0.65 13.81
N GLY A 77 -5.17 -0.19 13.15
CA GLY A 77 -6.39 0.29 13.78
C GLY A 77 -6.27 1.73 14.32
N ALA A 78 -7.43 2.32 14.60
CA ALA A 78 -7.55 3.71 15.04
C ALA A 78 -7.29 3.87 16.54
N LEU A 79 -6.51 4.88 16.93
CA LEU A 79 -6.22 5.19 18.33
C LEU A 79 -7.34 6.01 18.96
N HIS A 80 -7.88 5.56 20.09
CA HIS A 80 -8.83 6.31 20.90
C HIS A 80 -8.68 5.93 22.37
N ALA A 81 -8.63 6.93 23.25
CA ALA A 81 -8.48 6.73 24.70
C ALA A 81 -7.32 5.77 25.08
N GLY A 82 -6.19 5.85 24.36
CA GLY A 82 -5.01 5.01 24.57
C GLY A 82 -5.14 3.55 24.11
N LYS A 83 -6.21 3.20 23.38
CA LYS A 83 -6.45 1.86 22.83
C LYS A 83 -6.61 1.90 21.32
N ARG A 84 -6.28 0.80 20.64
CA ARG A 84 -6.48 0.66 19.20
C ARG A 84 -7.71 -0.15 18.87
N PHE A 85 -8.52 0.35 17.94
CA PHE A 85 -9.76 -0.27 17.50
C PHE A 85 -9.70 -0.60 16.02
N SER A 86 -10.26 -1.75 15.65
CA SER A 86 -10.28 -2.21 14.26
C SER A 86 -10.95 -1.19 13.34
N THR A 87 -10.37 -0.94 12.16
CA THR A 87 -11.02 -0.15 11.10
C THR A 87 -11.68 -1.04 10.05
N SER A 88 -11.86 -2.33 10.33
CA SER A 88 -12.54 -3.28 9.44
C SER A 88 -13.98 -2.87 9.16
N ASP A 89 -14.50 -3.28 8.01
CA ASP A 89 -15.86 -2.97 7.55
C ASP A 89 -16.93 -3.38 8.57
N ALA A 90 -16.78 -4.58 9.16
CA ALA A 90 -17.66 -5.07 10.21
C ALA A 90 -17.63 -4.14 11.44
N ASN A 91 -16.45 -3.83 11.97
CA ASN A 91 -16.34 -2.98 13.16
C ASN A 91 -16.85 -1.56 12.90
N ARG A 92 -16.59 -0.99 11.73
CA ARG A 92 -17.13 0.33 11.34
C ARG A 92 -18.65 0.31 11.20
N THR A 93 -19.23 -0.77 10.69
CA THR A 93 -20.68 -0.95 10.59
C THR A 93 -21.31 -1.02 11.98
N ASP A 94 -20.76 -1.84 12.87
CA ASP A 94 -21.27 -2.02 14.22
C ASP A 94 -21.14 -0.73 15.05
N LEU A 95 -20.01 -0.03 14.95
CA LEU A 95 -19.81 1.29 15.57
C LEU A 95 -20.77 2.34 15.01
N GLY A 96 -21.07 2.30 13.70
CA GLY A 96 -22.07 3.18 13.09
C GLY A 96 -23.48 2.92 13.62
N GLY A 97 -23.84 1.65 13.83
CA GLY A 97 -25.08 1.25 14.50
C GLY A 97 -25.13 1.79 15.94
N MET A 98 -24.07 1.59 16.71
CA MET A 98 -23.94 2.11 18.08
C MET A 98 -24.06 3.64 18.13
N ALA A 99 -23.38 4.36 17.25
CA ALA A 99 -23.45 5.82 17.17
C ALA A 99 -24.85 6.31 16.81
N THR A 100 -25.56 5.59 15.93
CA THR A 100 -26.96 5.87 15.59
C THR A 100 -27.87 5.68 16.81
N THR A 101 -27.73 4.56 17.54
CA THR A 101 -28.45 4.34 18.80
C THR A 101 -28.15 5.44 19.80
N ALA A 102 -26.88 5.83 19.96
CA ALA A 102 -26.49 6.91 20.86
C ALA A 102 -27.15 8.25 20.48
N GLY A 103 -27.17 8.58 19.19
CA GLY A 103 -27.85 9.77 18.67
C GLY A 103 -29.35 9.77 18.95
N LEU A 104 -30.02 8.61 18.82
CA LEU A 104 -31.43 8.46 19.15
C LEU A 104 -31.71 8.60 20.65
N VAL A 105 -30.81 8.15 21.51
CA VAL A 105 -30.93 8.37 22.96
C VAL A 105 -30.77 9.86 23.29
N LEU A 106 -29.77 10.53 22.71
CA LEU A 106 -29.53 11.96 22.93
C LEU A 106 -30.64 12.85 22.38
N SER A 107 -31.34 12.44 21.33
CA SER A 107 -32.50 13.15 20.80
C SER A 107 -33.81 12.87 21.56
N GLY A 108 -33.80 11.91 22.49
CA GLY A 108 -34.98 11.45 23.23
C GLY A 108 -35.88 10.49 22.45
N ALA A 109 -35.48 10.04 21.26
CA ALA A 109 -36.22 9.05 20.46
C ALA A 109 -36.09 7.61 21.02
N LEU A 110 -35.01 7.33 21.75
CA LEU A 110 -34.86 6.12 22.56
C LEU A 110 -34.76 6.49 24.05
N PRO A 111 -35.36 5.69 24.95
CA PRO A 111 -35.54 6.08 26.35
C PRO A 111 -34.26 6.05 27.18
N ALA A 112 -33.30 5.20 26.83
CA ALA A 112 -32.08 5.02 27.61
C ALA A 112 -30.94 4.44 26.77
N TRP A 113 -29.70 4.68 27.22
CA TRP A 113 -28.51 4.03 26.69
C TRP A 113 -28.53 2.54 27.05
N PRO A 114 -28.40 1.61 26.07
CA PRO A 114 -28.42 0.19 26.37
C PRO A 114 -27.26 -0.24 27.28
N ASP A 115 -27.55 -1.03 28.31
CA ASP A 115 -26.54 -1.55 29.25
C ASP A 115 -25.44 -2.35 28.55
N SER A 116 -25.78 -3.05 27.46
CA SER A 116 -24.81 -3.79 26.64
C SER A 116 -23.78 -2.88 26.00
N TYR A 117 -24.15 -1.67 25.56
CA TYR A 117 -23.18 -0.69 25.08
C TYR A 117 -22.48 0.04 26.21
N ALA A 118 -23.17 0.28 27.34
CA ALA A 118 -22.55 0.89 28.53
C ALA A 118 -21.36 0.10 29.06
N GLN A 119 -21.41 -1.24 28.94
CA GLN A 119 -20.28 -2.12 29.28
C GLN A 119 -19.00 -1.78 28.51
N GLY A 120 -19.11 -1.28 27.28
CA GLY A 120 -17.99 -0.82 26.48
C GLY A 120 -17.72 -1.60 25.20
N TRP A 121 -16.72 -1.15 24.46
CA TRP A 121 -16.26 -1.77 23.21
C TRP A 121 -14.94 -2.51 23.41
N ILE A 122 -14.71 -3.55 22.59
CA ILE A 122 -13.49 -4.37 22.66
C ILE A 122 -12.44 -3.80 21.71
N ALA A 123 -11.28 -3.47 22.24
CA ALA A 123 -10.10 -3.05 21.48
C ALA A 123 -9.38 -4.25 20.86
N ILE A 124 -8.44 -4.01 19.94
CA ILE A 124 -7.67 -5.05 19.22
C ILE A 124 -6.88 -5.93 20.21
N ASP A 125 -6.42 -5.36 21.32
CA ASP A 125 -5.72 -6.08 22.39
C ASP A 125 -6.66 -6.91 23.30
N ASN A 126 -7.94 -7.05 22.91
CA ASN A 126 -9.02 -7.68 23.67
C ASN A 126 -9.35 -7.02 25.01
N THR A 127 -8.80 -5.85 25.30
CA THR A 127 -9.21 -5.07 26.46
C THR A 127 -10.49 -4.28 26.15
N ARG A 128 -11.25 -3.94 27.18
CA ARG A 128 -12.51 -3.21 27.04
C ARG A 128 -12.31 -1.71 27.33
N LEU A 129 -12.89 -0.85 26.50
CA LEU A 129 -13.09 0.56 26.78
C LEU A 129 -14.52 0.78 27.26
N PRO A 130 -14.76 1.12 28.54
CA PRO A 130 -16.10 1.45 29.04
C PRO A 130 -16.71 2.63 28.28
N LEU A 131 -18.02 2.57 28.00
CA LEU A 131 -18.76 3.63 27.30
C LEU A 131 -20.02 4.01 28.09
N PRO A 132 -19.88 4.56 29.31
CA PRO A 132 -21.00 4.73 30.25
C PRO A 132 -22.12 5.62 29.71
N THR A 133 -21.85 6.48 28.73
CA THR A 133 -22.83 7.40 28.15
C THR A 133 -22.93 7.23 26.62
N PRO A 134 -24.06 7.66 26.01
CA PRO A 134 -24.17 7.75 24.55
C PRO A 134 -23.06 8.59 23.90
N ALA A 135 -22.62 9.65 24.59
CA ALA A 135 -21.57 10.53 24.08
C ALA A 135 -20.23 9.79 23.93
N ASP A 136 -19.92 8.84 24.83
CA ASP A 136 -18.71 8.01 24.73
C ASP A 136 -18.77 7.11 23.49
N GLY A 137 -19.94 6.52 23.21
CA GLY A 137 -20.16 5.72 22.00
C GLY A 137 -19.94 6.52 20.72
N ILE A 138 -20.51 7.73 20.65
CA ILE A 138 -20.30 8.63 19.51
C ILE A 138 -18.82 9.00 19.37
N ALA A 139 -18.14 9.33 20.48
CA ALA A 139 -16.73 9.71 20.45
C ALA A 139 -15.84 8.58 19.91
N LEU A 140 -16.07 7.34 20.33
CA LEU A 140 -15.34 6.17 19.80
C LEU A 140 -15.63 5.96 18.31
N ALA A 141 -16.90 5.93 17.92
CA ALA A 141 -17.28 5.71 16.52
C ALA A 141 -16.72 6.80 15.60
N ALA A 142 -16.76 8.06 16.03
CA ALA A 142 -16.19 9.18 15.31
C ALA A 142 -14.67 9.05 15.18
N ALA A 143 -13.95 8.69 16.24
CA ALA A 143 -12.50 8.52 16.19
C ALA A 143 -12.08 7.45 15.16
N VAL A 144 -12.78 6.30 15.14
CA VAL A 144 -12.52 5.24 14.16
C VAL A 144 -12.86 5.69 12.74
N ALA A 145 -14.00 6.33 12.54
CA ALA A 145 -14.43 6.82 11.24
C ALA A 145 -13.48 7.88 10.66
N LEU A 146 -13.06 8.84 11.50
CA LEU A 146 -12.15 9.91 11.09
C LEU A 146 -10.76 9.36 10.75
N SER A 147 -10.19 8.49 11.58
CA SER A 147 -8.89 7.85 11.31
C SER A 147 -8.91 7.04 10.00
N TYR A 148 -9.97 6.24 9.78
CA TYR A 148 -10.17 5.52 8.51
C TYR A 148 -10.23 6.48 7.33
N SER A 149 -11.09 7.51 7.40
CA SER A 149 -11.30 8.44 6.30
C SER A 149 -10.05 9.24 5.97
N ALA A 150 -9.33 9.73 6.97
CA ALA A 150 -8.09 10.48 6.79
C ALA A 150 -7.02 9.62 6.11
N THR A 151 -6.87 8.36 6.55
CA THR A 151 -5.92 7.41 5.95
C THR A 151 -6.23 7.12 4.48
N VAL A 152 -7.51 6.87 4.17
CA VAL A 152 -7.94 6.59 2.79
C VAL A 152 -7.79 7.80 1.87
N GLN A 153 -8.14 9.00 2.36
CA GLN A 153 -8.02 10.23 1.58
C GLN A 153 -6.55 10.61 1.36
N HIS A 154 -5.69 10.48 2.38
CA HIS A 154 -4.26 10.71 2.21
C HIS A 154 -3.62 9.77 1.19
N ALA A 155 -3.98 8.49 1.23
CA ALA A 155 -3.53 7.52 0.22
C ALA A 155 -4.01 7.89 -1.19
N ARG A 156 -5.20 8.48 -1.31
CA ARG A 156 -5.73 8.96 -2.59
C ARG A 156 -4.91 10.15 -3.12
N ASP A 157 -4.61 11.12 -2.27
CA ASP A 157 -3.82 12.29 -2.63
C ASP A 157 -2.42 11.89 -3.12
N LEU A 158 -1.76 10.95 -2.43
CA LEU A 158 -0.46 10.40 -2.85
C LEU A 158 -0.55 9.68 -4.21
N LYS A 159 -1.62 8.91 -4.46
CA LYS A 159 -1.80 8.21 -5.74
C LYS A 159 -2.04 9.19 -6.88
N ASP A 160 -2.82 10.23 -6.66
CA ASP A 160 -3.08 11.26 -7.66
C ASP A 160 -1.79 12.03 -7.99
N ALA A 161 -0.93 12.28 -7.00
CA ALA A 161 0.41 12.82 -7.22
C ALA A 161 1.30 11.86 -8.03
N ALA A 162 1.33 10.56 -7.68
CA ALA A 162 2.12 9.56 -8.39
C ALA A 162 1.70 9.38 -9.86
N LEU A 163 0.41 9.42 -10.15
CA LEU A 163 -0.13 9.25 -11.51
C LEU A 163 0.17 10.44 -12.42
N THR A 164 0.39 11.63 -11.86
CA THR A 164 0.65 12.86 -12.63
C THR A 164 2.13 13.25 -12.65
N ALA A 165 2.95 12.67 -11.77
CA ALA A 165 4.38 12.93 -11.70
C ALA A 165 5.11 12.56 -13.01
N ALA A 166 6.09 13.39 -13.37
CA ALA A 166 7.07 13.08 -14.41
C ALA A 166 8.05 11.98 -13.94
N ASP A 167 8.36 11.97 -12.65
CA ASP A 167 9.10 10.92 -11.97
C ASP A 167 8.28 10.40 -10.77
N PRO A 168 7.58 9.26 -10.91
CA PRO A 168 6.83 8.65 -9.82
C PRO A 168 7.70 8.20 -8.64
N ALA A 169 9.00 7.93 -8.86
CA ALA A 169 9.88 7.49 -7.78
C ALA A 169 10.16 8.60 -6.75
N ALA A 170 10.04 9.87 -7.16
CA ALA A 170 10.18 11.03 -6.29
C ALA A 170 9.00 11.24 -5.33
N VAL A 171 7.86 10.57 -5.54
CA VAL A 171 6.74 10.59 -4.59
C VAL A 171 7.06 9.69 -3.41
N ASP A 172 7.23 10.27 -2.23
CA ASP A 172 7.44 9.54 -0.98
C ASP A 172 6.11 8.95 -0.48
N GLU A 173 5.97 7.64 -0.59
CA GLU A 173 4.79 6.90 -0.13
C GLU A 173 4.64 6.83 1.39
N LEU A 174 5.67 7.20 2.16
CA LEU A 174 5.69 7.14 3.63
C LEU A 174 5.44 8.50 4.28
N ALA A 175 5.38 9.58 3.50
CA ALA A 175 5.25 10.94 4.01
C ALA A 175 3.82 11.31 4.41
N GLY A 176 3.71 12.10 5.48
CA GLY A 176 2.52 12.92 5.78
C GLY A 176 1.26 12.19 6.28
N TRP A 177 1.36 10.89 6.57
CA TRP A 177 0.19 10.13 7.01
C TRP A 177 -0.34 10.55 8.38
N PRO A 178 -1.67 10.48 8.58
CA PRO A 178 -2.28 10.69 9.89
C PRO A 178 -1.88 9.60 10.91
N GLU A 179 -1.92 9.96 12.19
CA GLU A 179 -1.72 9.05 13.34
C GLU A 179 -2.97 8.24 13.71
#